data_AF-A0A538HA74-F1
#
_entry.id   AF-A0A538HA74-F1
#
_cell.length_a   1.000
_cell.length_b   1.000
_cell.length_c   1.000
_cell.angle_alpha   90.00
_cell.angle_beta   90.00
_cell.angle_gamma   90.00
#
_symmetry.space_group_name_H-M   'P 1'
#
loop_
_entity.id
_entity.type
_entity.pdbx_description
1 polymer ?
#
loop_
_entity_poly.entity_id
_entity_poly.type
_entity_poly.pdbx_seq_one_letter_code
_entity_poly.pdbx_strand_id
1 'polypeptide(L)'
;MGQRRYPECVAREGKPRLRSLEDVVALPRRSPLAAELRRALAAASSLHGLRSDLSPVPVVATATISEAGAYRFRKRDPIDLRVSRIGGRSALGFLHELGHLLDHQIFYDRKTRSWASAVHAAFAPWRDAAALLEKRALPGGYSRQRYFQSVHEVWARSYAQTVLLRSEEPALIRRLEKLQAEDDAHIWPREQFAPVAIEVELVFERLGLRQLSLPLAA
;
A
#
# COMPACT_ATOMS: atom_id res chain seq x y z
N MET A 1 29.37 11.54 -21.26
CA MET A 1 28.34 11.61 -20.19
C MET A 1 27.31 10.54 -20.46
N GLY A 2 27.19 9.52 -19.61
CA GLY A 2 26.20 8.45 -19.81
C GLY A 2 24.79 8.98 -19.59
N GLN A 3 23.92 8.90 -20.59
CA GLN A 3 22.50 9.21 -20.46
C GLN A 3 21.91 8.31 -19.36
N ARG A 4 21.37 8.91 -18.30
CA ARG A 4 20.75 8.18 -17.19
C ARG A 4 19.49 7.49 -17.73
N ARG A 5 19.60 6.19 -18.07
CA ARG A 5 18.46 5.38 -18.56
C ARG A 5 17.40 5.34 -17.48
N TYR A 6 16.21 5.85 -17.80
CA TYR A 6 15.07 5.72 -16.91
C TYR A 6 14.71 4.24 -16.74
N PRO A 7 14.36 3.79 -15.52
CA PRO A 7 13.96 2.41 -15.30
C PRO A 7 12.72 2.08 -16.13
N GLU A 8 12.68 0.83 -16.59
CA GLU A 8 11.58 0.28 -17.36
C GLU A 8 10.37 0.02 -16.47
N CYS A 9 9.17 0.06 -17.07
CA CYS A 9 7.96 -0.33 -16.38
C CYS A 9 7.85 -1.86 -16.39
N VAL A 10 7.20 -2.40 -15.38
CA VAL A 10 6.92 -3.82 -15.24
C VAL A 10 6.04 -4.28 -16.42
N ALA A 11 6.41 -5.41 -17.01
CA ALA A 11 5.67 -5.99 -18.12
C ALA A 11 4.28 -6.50 -17.67
N ARG A 12 3.36 -6.60 -18.62
CA ARG A 12 2.04 -7.20 -18.45
C ARG A 12 1.94 -8.41 -19.35
N GLU A 13 1.47 -9.52 -18.79
CA GLU A 13 1.41 -10.83 -19.42
C GLU A 13 -0.01 -11.41 -19.26
N GLY A 14 -0.69 -11.59 -20.40
CA GLY A 14 -2.00 -12.23 -20.44
C GLY A 14 -3.15 -11.34 -19.94
N LYS A 15 -4.20 -11.96 -19.42
CA LYS A 15 -5.38 -11.28 -18.87
C LYS A 15 -5.26 -11.16 -17.34
N PRO A 16 -5.72 -10.05 -16.74
CA PRO A 16 -5.73 -9.93 -15.30
C PRO A 16 -6.50 -11.06 -14.63
N ARG A 17 -5.85 -11.72 -13.67
CA ARG A 17 -6.44 -12.78 -12.84
C ARG A 17 -6.18 -12.47 -11.38
N LEU A 18 -7.03 -12.97 -10.49
CA LEU A 18 -6.81 -12.81 -9.05
C LEU A 18 -5.58 -13.64 -8.64
N ARG A 19 -4.61 -12.99 -7.99
CA ARG A 19 -3.33 -13.57 -7.55
C ARG A 19 -3.07 -13.19 -6.11
N SER A 20 -2.30 -14.01 -5.39
CA SER A 20 -1.79 -13.62 -4.07
C SER A 20 -0.80 -12.44 -4.23
N LEU A 21 -0.54 -11.70 -3.16
CA LEU A 21 0.36 -10.55 -3.26
C LEU A 21 1.82 -10.97 -3.43
N GLU A 22 2.22 -12.15 -2.96
CA GLU A 22 3.55 -12.76 -3.19
C GLU A 22 3.82 -12.99 -4.69
N ASP A 23 2.78 -13.24 -5.46
CA ASP A 23 2.86 -13.40 -6.91
C ASP A 23 2.89 -12.04 -7.64
N VAL A 24 2.44 -10.97 -6.99
CA VAL A 24 2.29 -9.64 -7.58
C VAL A 24 3.52 -8.78 -7.30
N VAL A 25 4.21 -8.97 -6.17
CA VAL A 25 5.40 -8.20 -5.80
C VAL A 25 6.61 -9.10 -5.55
N ALA A 26 7.79 -8.66 -5.99
CA ALA A 26 9.05 -9.35 -5.76
C ALA A 26 9.84 -8.68 -4.62
N LEU A 27 9.87 -9.32 -3.45
CA LEU A 27 10.64 -8.84 -2.30
C LEU A 27 12.16 -8.93 -2.54
N PRO A 28 12.96 -8.03 -1.94
CA PRO A 28 14.40 -8.04 -2.12
C PRO A 28 15.05 -9.24 -1.42
N ARG A 29 15.70 -10.13 -2.19
CA ARG A 29 16.28 -11.38 -1.68
C ARG A 29 17.47 -11.20 -0.72
N ARG A 30 18.28 -10.15 -0.91
CA ARG A 30 19.53 -9.91 -0.16
C ARG A 30 19.51 -8.65 0.71
N SER A 31 18.31 -8.25 1.18
CA SER A 31 18.15 -7.06 2.02
C SER A 31 18.02 -7.44 3.50
N PRO A 32 18.59 -6.66 4.44
CA PRO A 32 18.31 -6.83 5.86
C PRO A 32 16.82 -6.63 6.20
N LEU A 33 16.05 -5.94 5.34
CA LEU A 33 14.61 -5.76 5.51
C LEU A 33 13.78 -6.99 5.08
N ALA A 34 14.38 -7.98 4.40
CA ALA A 34 13.63 -9.05 3.73
C ALA A 34 12.66 -9.80 4.66
N ALA A 35 13.09 -10.10 5.89
CA ALA A 35 12.23 -10.79 6.86
C ALA A 35 11.04 -9.95 7.33
N GLU A 36 11.26 -8.65 7.55
CA GLU A 36 10.19 -7.72 7.95
C GLU A 36 9.19 -7.51 6.81
N LEU A 37 9.69 -7.27 5.60
CA LEU A 37 8.85 -7.08 4.41
C LEU A 37 8.01 -8.33 4.09
N ARG A 38 8.59 -9.52 4.30
CA ARG A 38 7.86 -10.79 4.11
C ARG A 38 6.72 -10.95 5.12
N ARG A 39 6.93 -10.60 6.39
CA ARG A 39 5.84 -10.59 7.38
C ARG A 39 4.75 -9.59 7.03
N ALA A 40 5.14 -8.38 6.61
CA ALA A 40 4.20 -7.35 6.18
C ALA A 40 3.39 -7.79 4.95
N LEU A 41 4.05 -8.42 3.97
CA LEU A 41 3.38 -8.95 2.77
C LEU A 41 2.41 -10.08 3.13
N ALA A 42 2.82 -11.04 3.96
CA ALA A 42 1.95 -12.12 4.41
C ALA A 42 0.71 -11.61 5.15
N ALA A 43 0.87 -10.59 6.01
CA ALA A 43 -0.24 -9.93 6.70
C ALA A 43 -1.19 -9.20 5.74
N ALA A 44 -0.69 -8.66 4.62
CA ALA A 44 -1.55 -8.10 3.59
C ALA A 44 -2.26 -9.20 2.79
N SER A 45 -1.54 -10.26 2.42
CA SER A 45 -2.06 -11.39 1.65
C SER A 45 -3.15 -12.17 2.39
N SER A 46 -3.15 -12.17 3.72
CA SER A 46 -4.25 -12.76 4.51
C SER A 46 -5.56 -11.98 4.38
N LEU A 47 -5.51 -10.71 3.99
CA LEU A 47 -6.70 -9.87 3.82
C LEU A 47 -7.23 -9.88 2.38
N HIS A 48 -6.35 -9.92 1.38
CA HIS A 48 -6.74 -9.86 -0.03
C HIS A 48 -5.63 -10.30 -1.01
N GLY A 49 -6.05 -10.63 -2.23
CA GLY A 49 -5.18 -10.70 -3.41
C GLY A 49 -5.27 -9.44 -4.27
N LEU A 50 -4.72 -9.51 -5.49
CA LEU A 50 -4.92 -8.48 -6.52
C LEU A 50 -5.24 -9.12 -7.87
N ARG A 51 -6.25 -8.60 -8.57
CA ARG A 51 -6.47 -8.92 -9.99
C ARG A 51 -5.39 -8.25 -10.83
N SER A 52 -4.45 -9.02 -11.35
CA SER A 52 -3.26 -8.50 -12.01
C SER A 52 -2.80 -9.38 -13.16
N ASP A 53 -2.32 -8.74 -14.22
CA ASP A 53 -1.57 -9.30 -15.35
C ASP A 53 -0.08 -8.93 -15.27
N LEU A 54 0.36 -8.22 -14.23
CA LEU A 54 1.75 -7.76 -14.12
C LEU A 54 2.70 -8.93 -13.85
N SER A 55 3.88 -8.90 -14.47
CA SER A 55 5.04 -9.60 -13.90
C SER A 55 5.30 -9.04 -12.48
N PRO A 56 5.96 -9.77 -11.56
CA PRO A 56 6.12 -9.31 -10.18
C PRO A 56 6.78 -7.92 -10.09
N VAL A 57 6.12 -6.96 -9.43
CA VAL A 57 6.62 -5.59 -9.25
C VAL A 57 7.76 -5.61 -8.24
N PRO A 58 8.97 -5.12 -8.59
CA PRO A 58 10.11 -5.22 -7.70
C PRO A 58 9.96 -4.30 -6.49
N VAL A 59 10.30 -4.83 -5.31
CA VAL A 59 10.44 -4.07 -4.07
C VAL A 59 11.93 -3.80 -3.82
N VAL A 60 12.30 -2.53 -3.73
CA VAL A 60 13.68 -2.08 -3.66
C VAL A 60 13.94 -1.38 -2.33
N ALA A 61 14.73 -2.03 -1.47
CA ALA A 61 15.22 -1.39 -0.26
C ALA A 61 16.29 -0.34 -0.63
N THR A 62 16.14 0.89 -0.14
CA THR A 62 17.02 2.02 -0.46
C THR A 62 17.35 2.85 0.77
N ALA A 63 18.41 3.65 0.69
CA ALA A 63 18.80 4.64 1.71
C ALA A 63 18.78 6.07 1.16
N THR A 64 18.31 6.27 -0.08
CA THR A 64 18.46 7.53 -0.82
C THR A 64 17.18 8.36 -0.92
N ILE A 65 16.11 7.95 -0.26
CA ILE A 65 14.84 8.68 -0.21
C ILE A 65 14.61 9.24 1.19
N SER A 66 14.00 10.41 1.27
CA SER A 66 13.64 11.07 2.54
C SER A 66 12.36 10.50 3.15
N GLU A 67 11.47 9.97 2.31
CA GLU A 67 10.20 9.35 2.74
C GLU A 67 10.39 7.88 3.14
N ALA A 68 9.43 7.32 3.87
CA ALA A 68 9.47 5.91 4.30
C ALA A 68 9.37 4.93 3.10
N GLY A 69 8.79 5.36 1.99
CA GLY A 69 8.69 4.60 0.76
C GLY A 69 8.47 5.51 -0.46
N ALA A 70 8.43 4.89 -1.64
CA ALA A 70 7.94 5.53 -2.86
C ALA A 70 7.45 4.50 -3.89
N TYR A 71 6.18 4.56 -4.25
CA TYR A 71 5.60 3.85 -5.37
C TYR A 71 5.89 4.62 -6.65
N ARG A 72 6.65 4.01 -7.57
CA ARG A 72 7.02 4.64 -8.84
C ARG A 72 6.28 3.97 -9.98
N PHE A 73 5.76 4.79 -10.88
CA PHE A 73 4.98 4.32 -12.02
C PHE A 73 5.11 5.30 -13.20
N ARG A 74 4.69 4.87 -14.38
CA ARG A 74 4.50 5.71 -15.55
C ARG A 74 3.12 5.43 -16.13
N LYS A 75 2.26 6.46 -16.15
CA LYS A 75 0.86 6.31 -16.58
C LYS A 75 0.21 5.20 -15.76
N ARG A 76 -0.26 4.10 -16.35
CA ARG A 76 -0.89 2.99 -15.64
C ARG A 76 0.10 1.90 -15.18
N ASP A 77 1.36 2.00 -15.60
CA ASP A 77 2.31 0.88 -15.50
C ASP A 77 3.30 1.11 -14.35
N PRO A 78 3.39 0.19 -13.37
CA PRO A 78 4.31 0.30 -12.25
C PRO A 78 5.77 0.17 -12.71
N ILE A 79 6.68 0.73 -11.92
CA ILE A 79 8.13 0.59 -12.06
C ILE A 79 8.66 -0.24 -10.88
N ASP A 80 8.51 0.27 -9.66
CA ASP A 80 8.93 -0.42 -8.43
C ASP A 80 8.24 0.17 -7.19
N LEU A 81 8.37 -0.54 -6.07
CA LEU A 81 8.07 -0.03 -4.73
C LEU A 81 9.39 0.16 -4.00
N ARG A 82 9.74 1.41 -3.70
CA ARG A 82 10.92 1.70 -2.88
C ARG A 82 10.55 1.72 -1.42
N VAL A 83 11.42 1.14 -0.59
CA VAL A 83 11.27 1.14 0.87
C VAL A 83 12.54 1.69 1.49
N SER A 84 12.40 2.70 2.33
CA SER A 84 13.55 3.26 3.05
C SER A 84 14.03 2.29 4.13
N ARG A 85 15.34 2.09 4.18
CA ARG A 85 16.02 1.38 5.28
C ARG A 85 16.30 2.28 6.47
N ILE A 86 16.05 3.58 6.33
CA ILE A 86 16.34 4.59 7.34
C ILE A 86 15.06 4.90 8.13
N GLY A 87 15.19 5.16 9.43
CA GLY A 87 14.09 5.62 10.27
C GLY A 87 13.18 4.50 10.82
N GLY A 88 13.48 3.23 10.53
CA GLY A 88 12.84 2.07 11.15
C GLY A 88 11.35 1.89 10.83
N ARG A 89 10.82 2.55 9.81
CA ARG A 89 9.40 2.50 9.39
C ARG A 89 9.18 1.59 8.18
N SER A 90 10.05 0.62 7.95
CA SER A 90 10.10 -0.19 6.72
C SER A 90 8.81 -0.96 6.46
N ALA A 91 8.22 -1.62 7.46
CA ALA A 91 6.92 -2.29 7.29
C ALA A 91 5.80 -1.31 6.93
N LEU A 92 5.70 -0.19 7.66
CA LEU A 92 4.65 0.83 7.42
C LEU A 92 4.80 1.45 6.03
N GLY A 93 6.02 1.86 5.66
CA GLY A 93 6.31 2.45 4.35
C GLY A 93 6.03 1.47 3.22
N PHE A 94 6.44 0.20 3.37
CA PHE A 94 6.12 -0.83 2.38
C PHE A 94 4.62 -1.02 2.18
N LEU A 95 3.86 -1.16 3.28
CA LEU A 95 2.41 -1.33 3.20
C LEU A 95 1.72 -0.10 2.59
N HIS A 96 2.21 1.10 2.89
CA HIS A 96 1.72 2.33 2.26
C HIS A 96 1.93 2.28 0.73
N GLU A 97 3.13 1.95 0.25
CA GLU A 97 3.39 1.82 -1.19
C GLU A 97 2.61 0.68 -1.85
N LEU A 98 2.34 -0.39 -1.11
CA LEU A 98 1.48 -1.48 -1.56
C LEU A 98 0.02 -1.04 -1.71
N GLY A 99 -0.47 -0.20 -0.78
CA GLY A 99 -1.77 0.45 -0.88
C GLY A 99 -1.88 1.33 -2.12
N HIS A 100 -0.82 2.09 -2.44
CA HIS A 100 -0.71 2.87 -3.69
C HIS A 100 -0.73 1.98 -4.93
N LEU A 101 0.04 0.88 -4.93
CA LEU A 101 0.03 -0.07 -6.04
C LEU A 101 -1.38 -0.61 -6.28
N LEU A 102 -2.06 -1.08 -5.23
CA LEU A 102 -3.41 -1.64 -5.35
C LEU A 102 -4.40 -0.61 -5.90
N ASP A 103 -4.41 0.60 -5.34
CA ASP A 103 -5.28 1.69 -5.77
C ASP A 103 -5.09 2.02 -7.26
N HIS A 104 -3.83 2.18 -7.65
CA HIS A 104 -3.43 2.50 -9.01
C HIS A 104 -3.75 1.36 -10.00
N GLN A 105 -3.67 0.10 -9.58
CA GLN A 105 -3.94 -1.05 -10.46
C GLN A 105 -5.42 -1.40 -10.56
N ILE A 106 -6.26 -1.04 -9.58
CA ILE A 106 -7.72 -1.18 -9.71
C ILE A 106 -8.24 -0.22 -10.79
N PHE A 107 -7.79 1.04 -10.76
CA PHE A 107 -8.19 2.03 -11.74
C PHE A 107 -7.17 3.17 -11.84
N TYR A 108 -6.88 3.58 -13.07
CA TYR A 108 -6.14 4.80 -13.34
C TYR A 108 -6.65 5.47 -14.61
N ASP A 109 -7.23 6.67 -14.46
CA ASP A 109 -7.59 7.50 -15.60
C ASP A 109 -6.41 8.40 -15.99
N ARG A 110 -5.92 8.28 -17.23
CA ARG A 110 -4.74 9.01 -17.70
C ARG A 110 -4.97 10.50 -17.92
N LYS A 111 -6.22 10.93 -18.16
CA LYS A 111 -6.54 12.33 -18.49
C LYS A 111 -6.65 13.15 -17.21
N THR A 112 -7.40 12.64 -16.25
CA THR A 112 -7.65 13.26 -14.93
C THR A 112 -6.60 12.88 -13.90
N ARG A 113 -5.81 11.83 -14.15
CA ARG A 113 -4.83 11.25 -13.21
C ARG A 113 -5.49 10.71 -11.94
N SER A 114 -6.76 10.33 -12.02
CA SER A 114 -7.56 9.82 -10.90
C SER A 114 -7.29 8.34 -10.66
N TRP A 115 -7.20 7.96 -9.39
CA TRP A 115 -7.00 6.58 -8.92
C TRP A 115 -8.31 6.01 -8.38
N ALA A 116 -8.38 4.70 -8.15
CA ALA A 116 -9.61 4.03 -7.74
C ALA A 116 -10.23 4.62 -6.45
N SER A 117 -9.42 4.91 -5.44
CA SER A 117 -9.83 5.47 -4.16
C SER A 117 -10.63 6.77 -4.30
N ALA A 118 -10.32 7.57 -5.33
CA ALA A 118 -10.98 8.84 -5.60
C ALA A 118 -12.33 8.69 -6.31
N VAL A 119 -12.50 7.69 -7.19
CA VAL A 119 -13.63 7.66 -8.14
C VAL A 119 -14.42 6.35 -8.17
N HIS A 120 -13.83 5.23 -7.75
CA HIS A 120 -14.48 3.92 -7.83
C HIS A 120 -15.54 3.77 -6.74
N ALA A 121 -16.69 3.19 -7.09
CA ALA A 121 -17.85 3.08 -6.20
C ALA A 121 -17.58 2.20 -4.97
N ALA A 122 -16.77 1.14 -5.12
CA ALA A 122 -16.39 0.26 -4.00
C ALA A 122 -15.71 1.01 -2.83
N PHE A 123 -15.10 2.17 -3.10
CA PHE A 123 -14.41 3.00 -2.12
C PHE A 123 -15.31 4.09 -1.52
N ALA A 124 -16.56 4.26 -1.98
CA ALA A 124 -17.42 5.35 -1.50
C ALA A 124 -17.66 5.30 0.02
N PRO A 125 -18.07 4.15 0.61
CA PRO A 125 -18.26 4.07 2.07
C PRO A 125 -16.95 4.28 2.85
N TRP A 126 -15.82 3.83 2.30
CA TRP A 126 -14.51 4.12 2.88
C TRP A 126 -14.18 5.62 2.88
N ARG A 127 -14.48 6.35 1.78
CA ARG A 127 -14.29 7.81 1.73
C ARG A 127 -15.14 8.52 2.78
N ASP A 128 -16.39 8.09 2.95
CA ASP A 128 -17.30 8.67 3.96
C ASP A 128 -16.77 8.44 5.37
N ALA A 129 -16.32 7.22 5.69
CA ALA A 129 -15.71 6.90 6.98
C ALA A 129 -14.39 7.66 7.19
N ALA A 130 -13.53 7.75 6.17
CA ALA A 130 -12.25 8.44 6.24
C ALA A 130 -12.41 9.97 6.38
N ALA A 131 -13.50 10.55 5.87
CA ALA A 131 -13.80 11.97 6.02
C ALA A 131 -14.11 12.38 7.47
N LEU A 132 -14.50 11.41 8.31
CA LEU A 132 -14.74 11.61 9.74
C LEU A 132 -13.47 11.50 10.60
N LEU A 133 -12.36 11.02 10.03
CA LEU A 133 -11.10 10.94 10.77
C LEU A 133 -10.54 12.32 11.07
N GLU A 134 -9.91 12.44 12.23
CA GLU A 134 -9.12 13.62 12.56
C GLU A 134 -8.00 13.81 11.53
N LYS A 135 -7.87 15.03 11.02
CA LYS A 135 -6.80 15.38 10.08
C LYS A 135 -5.48 15.48 10.83
N ARG A 136 -4.63 14.47 10.65
CA ARG A 136 -3.27 14.44 11.19
C ARG A 136 -2.37 15.40 10.42
N ALA A 137 -1.78 16.37 11.09
CA ALA A 137 -0.84 17.31 10.49
C ALA A 137 0.53 16.64 10.31
N LEU A 138 1.06 16.63 9.08
CA LEU A 138 2.35 16.03 8.77
C LEU A 138 3.45 17.08 8.64
N PRO A 139 4.73 16.78 8.86
CA PRO A 139 5.78 17.79 8.72
C PRO A 139 5.81 18.41 7.31
N GLY A 140 5.92 19.74 7.26
CA GLY A 140 6.10 20.52 6.04
C GLY A 140 5.02 21.59 5.79
N GLY A 141 5.21 22.34 4.70
CA GLY A 141 4.33 23.45 4.34
C GLY A 141 2.99 23.05 3.74
N TYR A 142 2.16 24.05 3.42
CA TYR A 142 0.79 23.88 2.91
C TYR A 142 0.66 22.90 1.74
N SER A 143 1.56 22.96 0.76
CA SER A 143 1.54 22.06 -0.41
C SER A 143 1.69 20.59 -0.01
N ARG A 144 2.56 20.30 0.96
CA ARG A 144 2.82 18.96 1.49
C ARG A 144 1.67 18.46 2.36
N GLN A 145 1.05 19.34 3.16
CA GLN A 145 -0.20 19.01 3.85
C GLN A 145 -1.29 18.60 2.86
N ARG A 146 -1.51 19.43 1.82
CA ARG A 146 -2.52 19.15 0.79
C ARG A 146 -2.26 17.83 0.08
N TYR A 147 -0.99 17.50 -0.16
CA TYR A 147 -0.60 16.21 -0.74
C TYR A 147 -1.01 15.05 0.17
N PHE A 148 -0.60 15.06 1.43
CA PHE A 148 -0.92 13.97 2.36
C PHE A 148 -2.41 13.85 2.67
N GLN A 149 -3.16 14.94 2.59
CA GLN A 149 -4.61 14.94 2.74
C GLN A 149 -5.36 14.59 1.43
N SER A 150 -4.65 14.27 0.35
CA SER A 150 -5.29 13.78 -0.87
C SER A 150 -5.85 12.37 -0.68
N VAL A 151 -6.90 12.03 -1.43
CA VAL A 151 -7.65 10.77 -1.23
C VAL A 151 -6.78 9.53 -1.36
N HIS A 152 -5.88 9.45 -2.34
CA HIS A 152 -5.00 8.29 -2.53
C HIS A 152 -3.95 8.16 -1.41
N GLU A 153 -3.48 9.27 -0.84
CA GLU A 153 -2.58 9.27 0.33
C GLU A 153 -3.31 8.85 1.62
N VAL A 154 -4.55 9.30 1.80
CA VAL A 154 -5.40 8.83 2.92
C VAL A 154 -5.71 7.34 2.75
N TRP A 155 -5.96 6.87 1.52
CA TRP A 155 -6.14 5.45 1.22
C TRP A 155 -4.92 4.64 1.60
N ALA A 156 -3.73 5.00 1.09
CA ALA A 156 -2.51 4.25 1.35
C ALA A 156 -2.17 4.15 2.85
N ARG A 157 -2.39 5.23 3.62
CA ARG A 157 -2.26 5.21 5.09
C ARG A 157 -3.32 4.33 5.76
N SER A 158 -4.57 4.44 5.34
CA SER A 158 -5.67 3.62 5.87
C SER A 158 -5.43 2.13 5.62
N TYR A 159 -5.02 1.79 4.39
CA TYR A 159 -4.63 0.46 4.00
C TYR A 159 -3.51 -0.08 4.90
N ALA A 160 -2.42 0.68 5.04
CA ALA A 160 -1.26 0.25 5.82
C ALA A 160 -1.61 0.03 7.30
N GLN A 161 -2.35 0.95 7.92
CA GLN A 161 -2.78 0.80 9.30
C GLN A 161 -3.76 -0.37 9.47
N THR A 162 -4.66 -0.61 8.51
CA THR A 162 -5.58 -1.77 8.54
C THR A 162 -4.83 -3.09 8.53
N VAL A 163 -3.85 -3.24 7.63
CA VAL A 163 -3.01 -4.45 7.57
C VAL A 163 -2.27 -4.66 8.89
N LEU A 164 -1.67 -3.61 9.46
CA LEU A 164 -1.00 -3.71 10.75
C LEU A 164 -1.98 -4.06 11.89
N LEU A 165 -3.19 -3.51 11.87
CA LEU A 165 -4.23 -3.72 12.87
C LEU A 165 -4.78 -5.14 12.87
N ARG A 166 -4.86 -5.77 11.69
CA ARG A 166 -5.38 -7.13 11.48
C ARG A 166 -4.29 -8.20 11.44
N SER A 167 -3.03 -7.81 11.54
CA SER A 167 -1.92 -8.73 11.55
C SER A 167 -1.90 -9.57 12.83
N GLU A 168 -1.67 -10.87 12.68
CA GLU A 168 -1.41 -11.79 13.80
C GLU A 168 0.09 -11.87 14.13
N GLU A 169 0.95 -11.18 13.37
CA GLU A 169 2.40 -11.20 13.57
C GLU A 169 2.80 -10.32 14.78
N PRO A 170 3.36 -10.88 15.87
CA PRO A 170 3.66 -10.10 17.07
C PRO A 170 4.62 -8.93 16.83
N ALA A 171 5.51 -9.05 15.85
CA ALA A 171 6.43 -7.98 15.49
C ALA A 171 5.72 -6.78 14.84
N LEU A 172 4.68 -7.02 14.04
CA LEU A 172 3.90 -5.96 13.38
C LEU A 172 2.92 -5.31 14.37
N ILE A 173 2.31 -6.11 15.26
CA ILE A 173 1.46 -5.61 16.35
C ILE A 173 2.25 -4.63 17.23
N ARG A 174 3.41 -5.07 17.76
CA ARG A 174 4.28 -4.21 18.58
C ARG A 174 4.72 -2.95 17.84
N ARG A 175 4.89 -3.03 16.53
CA ARG A 175 5.25 -1.87 15.72
C ARG A 175 4.11 -0.85 15.66
N LEU A 176 2.88 -1.31 15.46
CA LEU A 176 1.70 -0.43 15.48
C LEU A 176 1.51 0.20 16.87
N GLU A 177 1.60 -0.59 17.93
CA GLU A 177 1.50 -0.10 19.31
C GLU A 177 2.54 0.99 19.59
N LYS A 178 3.79 0.77 19.17
CA LYS A 178 4.86 1.78 19.30
C LYS A 178 4.50 3.07 18.56
N LEU A 179 4.04 2.97 17.31
CA LEU A 179 3.67 4.15 16.52
C LEU A 179 2.48 4.90 17.13
N GLN A 180 1.53 4.19 17.73
CA GLN A 180 0.40 4.79 18.44
C GLN A 180 0.86 5.49 19.74
N ALA A 181 1.76 4.85 20.50
CA ALA A 181 2.32 5.43 21.72
C ALA A 181 3.18 6.68 21.45
N GLU A 182 3.85 6.73 20.30
CA GLU A 182 4.64 7.88 19.84
C GLU A 182 3.79 8.97 19.16
N ASP A 183 2.47 8.82 19.13
CA ASP A 183 1.53 9.70 18.42
C ASP A 183 1.97 9.98 16.97
N ASP A 184 2.34 8.93 16.23
CA ASP A 184 2.85 9.08 14.87
C ASP A 184 1.85 9.78 13.95
N ALA A 185 2.27 10.84 13.27
CA ALA A 185 1.40 11.62 12.39
C ALA A 185 0.81 10.83 11.20
N HIS A 186 1.33 9.64 10.88
CA HIS A 186 0.77 8.76 9.84
C HIS A 186 -0.24 7.74 10.36
N ILE A 187 -0.42 7.65 11.69
CA ILE A 187 -1.26 6.67 12.36
C ILE A 187 -2.36 7.39 13.13
N TRP A 188 -3.57 6.83 13.10
CA TRP A 188 -4.69 7.27 13.92
C TRP A 188 -4.82 6.42 15.19
N PRO A 189 -5.39 6.98 16.28
CA PRO A 189 -5.79 6.19 17.44
C PRO A 189 -6.70 5.02 17.04
N ARG A 190 -6.53 3.88 17.69
CA ARG A 190 -7.23 2.62 17.34
C ARG A 190 -8.75 2.80 17.28
N GLU A 191 -9.32 3.45 18.28
CA GLU A 191 -10.77 3.63 18.41
C GLU A 191 -11.33 4.50 17.27
N GLN A 192 -10.66 5.61 16.96
CA GLN A 192 -11.03 6.48 15.84
C GLN A 192 -10.90 5.76 14.49
N PHE A 193 -9.89 4.91 14.35
CA PHE A 193 -9.58 4.24 13.09
C PHE A 193 -10.43 2.98 12.82
N ALA A 194 -11.03 2.38 13.86
CA ALA A 194 -11.74 1.10 13.74
C ALA A 194 -12.83 1.08 12.64
N PRO A 195 -13.68 2.12 12.48
CA PRO A 195 -14.66 2.17 11.39
C PRO A 195 -14.00 2.19 10.01
N VAL A 196 -12.88 2.91 9.84
CA VAL A 196 -12.15 2.98 8.58
C VAL A 196 -11.50 1.65 8.22
N ALA A 197 -10.97 0.92 9.22
CA ALA A 197 -10.39 -0.40 9.01
C ALA A 197 -11.43 -1.40 8.46
N ILE A 198 -12.65 -1.38 9.01
CA ILE A 198 -13.77 -2.20 8.51
C ILE A 198 -14.08 -1.84 7.06
N GLU A 199 -14.10 -0.56 6.71
CA GLU A 199 -14.40 -0.16 5.33
C GLU A 199 -13.29 -0.50 4.33
N VAL A 200 -12.01 -0.43 4.73
CA VAL A 200 -10.88 -0.91 3.91
C VAL A 200 -11.06 -2.39 3.59
N GLU A 201 -11.40 -3.19 4.59
CA GLU A 201 -11.70 -4.61 4.48
C GLU A 201 -12.86 -4.89 3.50
N LEU A 202 -13.94 -4.12 3.62
CA LEU A 202 -15.10 -4.22 2.73
C LEU A 202 -14.80 -3.73 1.31
N VAL A 203 -13.83 -2.82 1.09
CA VAL A 203 -13.36 -2.48 -0.26
C VAL A 203 -12.85 -3.74 -0.97
N PHE A 204 -12.07 -4.59 -0.30
CA PHE A 204 -11.57 -5.83 -0.90
C PHE A 204 -12.70 -6.79 -1.25
N GLU A 205 -13.74 -6.87 -0.41
CA GLU A 205 -14.93 -7.68 -0.66
C GLU A 205 -15.71 -7.19 -1.88
N ARG A 206 -16.01 -5.89 -1.93
CA ARG A 206 -16.75 -5.24 -3.03
C ARG A 206 -16.02 -5.34 -4.37
N LEU A 207 -14.69 -5.41 -4.34
CA LEU A 207 -13.85 -5.62 -5.53
C LEU A 207 -13.66 -7.10 -5.89
N GLY A 208 -14.12 -8.03 -5.05
CA GLY A 208 -13.95 -9.46 -5.23
C GLY A 208 -12.49 -9.91 -5.11
N LEU A 209 -11.74 -9.35 -4.16
CA LEU A 209 -10.32 -9.62 -3.92
C LEU A 209 -10.05 -10.56 -2.74
N ARG A 210 -11.07 -10.93 -1.94
CA ARG A 210 -10.93 -11.76 -0.73
C ARG A 210 -10.80 -13.27 -0.98
N GLN A 211 -11.18 -13.77 -2.16
CA GLN A 211 -11.15 -15.21 -2.46
C GLN A 211 -9.94 -15.58 -3.30
N LEU A 212 -8.88 -16.10 -2.67
CA LEU A 212 -7.91 -16.92 -3.40
C LEU A 212 -8.50 -18.34 -3.44
N SER A 213 -9.10 -18.73 -4.57
CA SER A 213 -9.38 -20.14 -4.81
C SER A 213 -8.03 -20.88 -4.70
N LEU A 214 -7.83 -21.62 -3.60
CA LEU A 214 -6.79 -22.63 -3.57
C LEU A 214 -7.05 -23.55 -4.77
N PRO A 215 -6.06 -23.84 -5.62
CA PRO A 215 -6.20 -24.97 -6.51
C PRO A 215 -6.41 -26.17 -5.60
N LEU A 216 -7.61 -26.76 -5.66
CA LEU A 216 -7.84 -28.12 -5.17
C LEU A 216 -6.72 -28.96 -5.80
N ALA A 217 -5.78 -29.42 -4.97
CA ALA A 217 -4.78 -30.37 -5.41
C ALA A 217 -5.54 -31.57 -5.99
N ALA A 218 -5.18 -31.93 -7.22
CA ALA A 218 -5.70 -33.09 -7.94
C ALA A 218 -5.33 -34.41 -7.25
#